data_AF-A0AAD5JAN3-F1
#
_entry.id   AF-A0AAD5JAN3-F1
#
_cell.length_a   1.000
_cell.length_b   1.000
_cell.length_c   1.000
_cell.angle_alpha   90.00
_cell.angle_beta   90.00
_cell.angle_gamma   90.00
#
_symmetry.space_group_name_H-M   'P 1'
#
loop_
_entity.id
_entity.type
_entity.pdbx_description
1 polymer ?
#
loop_
_entity_poly.entity_id
_entity_poly.type
_entity_poly.pdbx_seq_one_letter_code
_entity_poly.pdbx_strand_id
1 'polypeptide(L)'
;MQFQEDLYFPHPLIQDLTWEFLYHAVEPVLSRWPFSMLREKALQVAIEHVHYEDENSRYLCIGCVEKVLCLIASWVEDPNSEAYKRHLARLPDYFWIAEDGLKLQSFGSQMWDAAFAIQAILSTNLSEEYGPTLCKAHNFIKASQVRENPSGNFTAMYRHISKGAWTFSTQDHGWQVSDCTAEGLKEIRALFKLKTIMVEVAAECFDKSKFLRGTGVWIKLPVLSTDVIINTAQPCTVFSYFQLPHFLTVPQLQLILMYN
;
A
#
# COMPACT_ATOMS: atom_id res chain seq x y z
N MET A 1 -28.51 13.93 -2.64
CA MET A 1 -29.58 13.32 -1.81
C MET A 1 -28.85 12.53 -0.74
N GLN A 2 -28.67 13.13 0.44
CA GLN A 2 -27.99 12.47 1.56
C GLN A 2 -28.99 12.43 2.70
N PHE A 3 -29.34 11.23 3.14
CA PHE A 3 -30.26 11.05 4.25
C PHE A 3 -29.56 11.44 5.54
N GLN A 4 -30.30 12.01 6.49
CA GLN A 4 -29.74 12.42 7.77
C GLN A 4 -29.18 11.20 8.54
N GLU A 5 -29.77 10.02 8.35
CA GLU A 5 -29.30 8.78 8.97
C GLU A 5 -27.93 8.33 8.45
N ASP A 6 -27.54 8.71 7.22
CA ASP A 6 -26.27 8.31 6.59
C ASP A 6 -25.13 9.32 6.84
N LEU A 7 -25.40 10.44 7.52
CA LEU A 7 -24.42 11.49 7.76
C LEU A 7 -23.57 11.18 9.00
N TYR A 8 -22.48 10.43 8.80
CA TYR A 8 -21.57 10.06 9.88
C TYR A 8 -20.74 11.26 10.41
N PHE A 9 -20.32 12.16 9.52
CA PHE A 9 -19.59 13.38 9.88
C PHE A 9 -20.36 14.61 9.41
N PRO A 10 -21.05 15.34 10.30
CA PRO A 10 -21.74 16.56 9.93
C PRO A 10 -20.72 17.63 9.51
N HIS A 11 -21.04 18.36 8.45
CA HIS A 11 -20.15 19.41 7.96
C HIS A 11 -20.09 20.57 8.98
N PRO A 12 -18.88 21.05 9.31
CA PRO A 12 -18.74 22.28 10.06
C PRO A 12 -19.08 23.47 9.16
N LEU A 13 -19.64 24.53 9.74
CA LEU A 13 -20.03 25.74 9.00
C LEU A 13 -18.92 26.32 8.10
N ILE A 14 -17.66 26.24 8.55
CA ILE A 14 -16.50 26.71 7.77
C ILE A 14 -16.35 25.94 6.44
N GLN A 15 -16.65 24.65 6.42
CA GLN A 15 -16.59 23.81 5.22
C GLN A 15 -17.69 24.22 4.25
N ASP A 16 -18.93 24.38 4.72
CA ASP A 16 -20.05 24.79 3.88
C ASP A 16 -19.81 26.18 3.28
N LEU A 17 -19.38 27.16 4.08
CA LEU A 17 -19.04 28.50 3.60
C LEU A 17 -17.89 28.48 2.57
N THR A 18 -16.89 27.62 2.78
CA THR A 18 -15.77 27.47 1.85
C THR A 18 -16.26 26.91 0.51
N TRP A 19 -17.09 25.86 0.54
CA TRP A 19 -17.64 25.26 -0.67
C TRP A 19 -18.57 26.21 -1.43
N GLU A 20 -19.44 26.94 -0.73
CA GLU A 20 -20.31 27.96 -1.35
C GLU A 20 -19.47 29.05 -2.01
N PHE A 21 -18.42 29.53 -1.35
CA PHE A 21 -17.51 30.52 -1.92
C PHE A 21 -16.79 29.98 -3.16
N LEU A 22 -16.24 28.77 -3.09
CA LEU A 22 -15.57 28.14 -4.23
C LEU A 22 -16.51 27.98 -5.42
N TYR A 23 -17.75 27.53 -5.18
CA TYR A 23 -18.72 27.29 -6.23
C TYR A 23 -19.31 28.57 -6.83
N HIS A 24 -19.69 29.54 -6.01
CA HIS A 24 -20.39 30.74 -6.49
C HIS A 24 -19.45 31.87 -6.91
N ALA A 25 -18.26 31.98 -6.31
CA ALA A 25 -17.31 33.05 -6.62
C ALA A 25 -16.12 32.57 -7.46
N VAL A 26 -15.45 31.48 -7.04
CA VAL A 26 -14.18 31.06 -7.69
C VAL A 26 -14.44 30.36 -9.03
N GLU A 27 -15.41 29.44 -9.09
CA GLU A 27 -15.70 28.66 -10.30
C GLU A 27 -16.06 29.53 -11.53
N PRO A 28 -16.92 30.57 -11.42
CA PRO A 28 -17.21 31.46 -12.55
C PRO A 28 -16.01 32.31 -12.98
N VAL A 29 -15.12 32.65 -12.03
CA VAL A 29 -13.89 33.39 -12.34
C VAL A 29 -12.91 32.50 -13.09
N LEU A 30 -12.66 31.28 -12.60
CA LEU A 30 -11.77 30.31 -13.24
C LEU A 30 -12.29 29.78 -14.57
N SER A 31 -13.57 29.98 -14.88
CA SER A 31 -14.16 29.62 -16.18
C SER A 31 -13.98 30.69 -17.26
N ARG A 32 -13.45 31.86 -16.91
CA ARG A 32 -13.28 33.00 -17.83
C ARG A 32 -11.81 33.28 -18.11
N TRP A 33 -11.51 33.71 -19.33
CA TRP A 33 -10.18 34.17 -19.69
C TRP A 33 -9.83 35.46 -18.92
N PRO A 34 -8.59 35.62 -18.38
CA PRO A 34 -7.43 34.73 -18.55
C PRO A 34 -7.29 33.64 -17.47
N PHE A 35 -8.16 33.59 -16.46
CA PHE A 35 -8.04 32.67 -15.32
C PHE A 35 -8.30 31.20 -15.69
N SER A 36 -9.01 30.94 -16.79
CA SER A 36 -9.14 29.58 -17.35
C SER A 36 -7.80 28.93 -17.67
N MET A 37 -6.75 29.71 -17.96
CA MET A 37 -5.40 29.17 -18.16
C MET A 37 -4.82 28.54 -16.87
N LEU A 38 -5.23 29.01 -15.69
CA LEU A 38 -4.82 28.39 -14.43
C LEU A 38 -5.50 27.03 -14.25
N ARG A 39 -6.77 26.90 -14.65
CA ARG A 39 -7.48 25.61 -14.65
C ARG A 39 -6.83 24.62 -15.59
N GLU A 40 -6.50 25.02 -16.82
CA GLU A 40 -5.81 24.16 -17.78
C GLU A 40 -4.47 23.65 -17.22
N LYS A 41 -3.67 24.52 -16.60
CA LYS A 41 -2.43 24.12 -15.92
C LYS A 41 -2.68 23.17 -14.75
N ALA A 42 -3.71 23.41 -13.94
CA ALA A 42 -4.05 22.54 -12.82
C ALA A 42 -4.51 21.15 -13.30
N LEU A 43 -5.30 21.08 -14.38
CA LEU A 43 -5.72 19.82 -14.99
C LEU A 43 -4.53 19.05 -15.57
N GLN A 44 -3.57 19.73 -16.20
CA GLN A 44 -2.34 19.12 -16.70
C GLN A 44 -1.53 18.48 -15.56
N VAL A 45 -1.38 19.19 -14.44
CA VAL A 45 -0.70 18.62 -13.25
C VAL A 45 -1.50 17.46 -12.65
N ALA A 46 -2.83 17.54 -12.62
CA ALA A 46 -3.67 16.47 -12.10
C ALA A 46 -3.55 15.18 -12.93
N ILE A 47 -3.62 15.28 -14.26
CA ILE A 47 -3.49 14.10 -15.13
C ILE A 47 -2.07 13.51 -15.09
N GLU A 48 -1.03 14.34 -14.90
CA GLU A 48 0.34 13.87 -14.68
C GLU A 48 0.46 13.01 -13.41
N HIS A 49 -0.25 13.34 -12.33
CA HIS A 49 -0.29 12.52 -11.12
C HIS A 49 -1.05 11.21 -11.33
N VAL A 50 -2.15 11.24 -12.10
CA VAL A 50 -2.90 10.03 -12.48
C VAL A 50 -2.01 9.08 -13.26
N HIS A 51 -1.37 9.55 -14.34
CA HIS A 51 -0.46 8.72 -15.15
C HIS A 51 0.70 8.16 -14.34
N TYR A 52 1.25 8.96 -13.43
CA TYR A 52 2.30 8.52 -12.55
C TYR A 52 1.84 7.38 -11.63
N GLU A 53 0.66 7.50 -11.02
CA GLU A 53 0.09 6.45 -10.17
C GLU A 53 -0.19 5.18 -10.99
N ASP A 54 -0.78 5.34 -12.17
CA ASP A 54 -1.13 4.25 -13.07
C ASP A 54 0.11 3.43 -13.49
N GLU A 55 1.19 4.10 -13.88
CA GLU A 55 2.42 3.42 -14.25
C GLU A 55 3.07 2.69 -13.06
N ASN A 56 3.13 3.34 -11.90
CA ASN A 56 3.80 2.80 -10.72
C ASN A 56 3.06 1.64 -10.04
N SER A 57 1.72 1.65 -10.12
CA SER A 57 0.86 0.59 -9.60
C SER A 57 0.47 -0.45 -10.66
N ARG A 58 1.02 -0.34 -11.88
CA ARG A 58 0.66 -1.21 -13.03
C ARG A 58 -0.85 -1.21 -13.29
N TYR A 59 -1.44 -0.03 -13.18
CA TYR A 59 -2.85 0.27 -13.40
C TYR A 59 -3.76 -0.39 -12.35
N LEU A 60 -3.26 -0.67 -11.14
CA LEU A 60 -4.10 -1.05 -10.01
C LEU A 60 -4.58 0.18 -9.23
N CYS A 61 -3.75 1.21 -9.09
CA CYS A 61 -3.97 2.33 -8.17
C CYS A 61 -4.05 1.85 -6.70
N ILE A 62 -4.27 2.76 -5.74
CA ILE A 62 -4.29 2.41 -4.30
C ILE A 62 -5.52 1.62 -3.89
N GLY A 63 -6.61 1.71 -4.66
CA GLY A 63 -7.85 0.99 -4.38
C GLY A 63 -8.97 1.27 -5.38
N CYS A 64 -10.08 0.56 -5.23
CA CYS A 64 -11.10 0.46 -6.28
C CYS A 64 -11.74 1.79 -6.68
N VAL A 65 -11.93 2.73 -5.75
CA VAL A 65 -12.52 4.05 -6.06
C VAL A 65 -11.56 4.86 -6.93
N GLU A 66 -10.31 5.01 -6.50
CA GLU A 66 -9.27 5.69 -7.29
C GLU A 66 -9.08 4.99 -8.63
N LYS A 67 -9.00 3.66 -8.65
CA LYS A 67 -8.87 2.83 -9.84
C LYS A 67 -9.91 3.16 -10.92
N VAL A 68 -11.17 3.31 -10.52
CA VAL A 68 -12.27 3.64 -11.44
C VAL A 68 -12.19 5.10 -11.89
N LEU A 69 -11.84 6.04 -10.99
CA LEU A 69 -11.67 7.45 -11.35
C LEU A 69 -10.51 7.68 -12.33
N CYS A 70 -9.35 7.06 -12.09
CA CYS A 70 -8.20 7.12 -13.00
C CYS A 70 -8.52 6.47 -14.34
N LEU A 71 -9.22 5.32 -14.35
CA LEU A 71 -9.70 4.69 -15.59
C LEU A 71 -10.57 5.65 -16.42
N ILE A 72 -11.53 6.32 -15.77
CA ILE A 72 -12.40 7.29 -16.44
C ILE A 72 -11.58 8.50 -16.94
N ALA A 73 -10.62 8.99 -16.15
CA ALA A 73 -9.75 10.08 -16.56
C ALA A 73 -8.93 9.73 -17.82
N SER A 74 -8.29 8.56 -17.85
CA SER A 74 -7.55 8.08 -19.04
C SER A 74 -8.47 7.85 -20.23
N TRP A 75 -9.72 7.41 -20.01
CA TRP A 75 -10.71 7.25 -21.07
C TRP A 75 -11.14 8.60 -21.67
N VAL A 76 -11.38 9.60 -20.82
CA VAL A 76 -11.74 10.95 -21.27
C VAL A 76 -10.59 11.61 -22.03
N GLU A 77 -9.34 11.36 -21.63
CA GLU A 77 -8.15 11.86 -22.34
C GLU A 77 -8.02 11.23 -23.74
N ASP A 78 -7.98 9.89 -23.82
CA ASP A 78 -7.99 9.15 -25.09
C ASP A 78 -8.57 7.72 -24.91
N PRO A 79 -9.77 7.45 -25.45
CA PRO A 79 -10.40 6.13 -25.42
C PRO A 79 -9.62 5.02 -26.14
N ASN A 80 -8.64 5.33 -26.99
CA ASN A 80 -7.82 4.36 -27.71
C ASN A 80 -6.43 4.16 -27.10
N SER A 81 -6.11 4.89 -26.03
CA SER A 81 -4.81 4.87 -25.38
C SER A 81 -4.45 3.50 -24.83
N GLU A 82 -3.14 3.25 -24.75
CA GLU A 82 -2.62 2.04 -24.12
C GLU A 82 -2.91 2.04 -22.61
N ALA A 83 -2.90 3.21 -21.96
CA ALA A 83 -3.26 3.37 -20.56
C ALA A 83 -4.68 2.87 -20.28
N TYR A 84 -5.66 3.33 -21.06
CA TYR A 84 -7.05 2.89 -20.92
C TYR A 84 -7.21 1.37 -21.11
N LYS A 85 -6.55 0.78 -22.11
CA LYS A 85 -6.56 -0.68 -22.33
C LYS A 85 -5.99 -1.46 -21.15
N ARG A 86 -4.90 -0.98 -20.56
CA ARG A 86 -4.29 -1.58 -19.37
C ARG A 86 -5.17 -1.42 -18.13
N HIS A 87 -5.87 -0.29 -18.00
CA HIS A 87 -6.87 -0.14 -16.93
C HIS A 87 -7.96 -1.20 -17.03
N LEU A 88 -8.54 -1.39 -18.22
CA LEU A 88 -9.57 -2.39 -18.46
C LEU A 88 -9.08 -3.81 -18.14
N ALA A 89 -7.85 -4.13 -18.55
CA ALA A 89 -7.25 -5.44 -18.29
C ALA A 89 -7.08 -5.73 -16.79
N ARG A 90 -7.00 -4.70 -15.94
CA ARG A 90 -6.85 -4.80 -14.47
C ARG A 90 -8.15 -4.68 -13.68
N LEU A 91 -9.30 -4.48 -14.32
CA LEU A 91 -10.60 -4.49 -13.62
C LEU A 91 -10.91 -5.83 -12.95
N PRO A 92 -10.63 -7.01 -13.57
CA PRO A 92 -10.88 -8.30 -12.94
C PRO A 92 -10.13 -8.52 -11.63
N ASP A 93 -9.00 -7.86 -11.40
CA ASP A 93 -8.24 -7.93 -10.15
C ASP A 93 -9.06 -7.48 -8.92
N TYR A 94 -10.12 -6.68 -9.13
CA TYR A 94 -11.02 -6.19 -8.07
C TYR A 94 -12.32 -7.00 -7.95
N PHE A 95 -12.56 -7.95 -8.86
CA PHE A 95 -13.78 -8.75 -8.85
C PHE A 95 -13.65 -9.94 -7.90
N TRP A 96 -14.63 -10.09 -7.02
CA TRP A 96 -14.72 -11.22 -6.08
C TRP A 96 -16.10 -11.84 -6.14
N ILE A 97 -16.17 -13.15 -6.42
CA ILE A 97 -17.43 -13.90 -6.40
C ILE A 97 -17.59 -14.48 -5.00
N ALA A 98 -18.57 -13.96 -4.25
CA ALA A 98 -18.99 -14.46 -2.96
C ALA A 98 -20.27 -15.30 -3.08
N GLU A 99 -20.70 -15.91 -1.98
CA GLU A 99 -21.93 -16.70 -1.87
C GLU A 99 -23.20 -15.92 -2.24
N ASP A 100 -23.17 -14.60 -2.11
CA ASP A 100 -24.26 -13.67 -2.45
C ASP A 100 -24.05 -12.93 -3.77
N GLY A 101 -23.05 -13.34 -4.56
CA GLY A 101 -22.82 -12.86 -5.92
C GLY A 101 -21.50 -12.10 -6.11
N LEU A 102 -21.40 -11.42 -7.26
CA LEU A 102 -20.19 -10.69 -7.65
C LEU A 102 -20.10 -9.35 -6.92
N LYS A 103 -18.95 -9.09 -6.29
CA LYS A 103 -18.62 -7.86 -5.56
C LYS A 103 -17.35 -7.23 -6.13
N LEU A 104 -17.24 -5.91 -5.95
CA LEU A 104 -16.01 -5.17 -6.18
C LEU A 104 -15.28 -5.00 -4.84
N GLN A 105 -14.11 -5.60 -4.71
CA GLN A 105 -13.22 -5.42 -3.56
C GLN A 105 -12.49 -4.08 -3.67
N SER A 106 -12.00 -3.55 -2.54
CA SER A 106 -11.09 -2.39 -2.57
C SER A 106 -9.76 -2.76 -3.19
N PHE A 107 -9.19 -3.89 -2.77
CA PHE A 107 -8.06 -4.65 -3.30
C PHE A 107 -8.02 -5.95 -2.49
N GLY A 108 -7.26 -6.96 -2.91
CA GLY A 108 -7.11 -8.19 -2.11
C GLY A 108 -6.27 -8.00 -0.85
N SER A 109 -6.38 -8.90 0.13
CA SER A 109 -5.62 -8.92 1.39
C SER A 109 -4.53 -10.01 1.41
N GLN A 110 -4.02 -10.41 0.24
CA GLN A 110 -3.28 -11.66 0.10
C GLN A 110 -2.00 -11.72 0.95
N MET A 111 -1.20 -10.65 0.95
CA MET A 111 0.03 -10.57 1.76
C MET A 111 -0.29 -10.53 3.25
N TRP A 112 -1.30 -9.74 3.63
CA TRP A 112 -1.74 -9.59 5.01
C TRP A 112 -2.23 -10.92 5.61
N ASP A 113 -3.13 -11.60 4.91
CA ASP A 113 -3.72 -12.86 5.36
C ASP A 113 -2.68 -13.98 5.40
N ALA A 114 -1.79 -14.03 4.39
CA ALA A 114 -0.70 -15.00 4.37
C ALA A 114 0.24 -14.82 5.57
N ALA A 115 0.59 -13.58 5.91
CA ALA A 115 1.48 -13.30 7.04
C ALA A 115 0.86 -13.79 8.36
N PHE A 116 -0.41 -13.44 8.63
CA PHE A 116 -1.07 -13.91 9.86
C PHE A 116 -1.35 -15.40 9.89
N ALA A 117 -1.66 -16.02 8.76
CA ALA A 117 -1.84 -17.47 8.68
C ALA A 117 -0.55 -18.22 9.04
N ILE A 118 0.61 -17.74 8.55
CA ILE A 118 1.91 -18.32 8.92
C ILE A 118 2.12 -18.18 10.43
N GLN A 119 1.92 -16.98 11.01
CA GLN A 119 2.10 -16.77 12.45
C GLN A 119 1.22 -17.69 13.30
N ALA A 120 -0.04 -17.87 12.89
CA ALA A 120 -0.96 -18.76 13.58
C ALA A 120 -0.43 -20.20 13.57
N ILE A 121 -0.03 -20.73 12.40
CA ILE A 121 0.53 -22.08 12.28
C ILE A 121 1.78 -22.21 13.16
N LEU A 122 2.71 -21.26 13.09
CA LEU A 122 3.94 -21.30 13.88
C LEU A 122 3.69 -21.24 15.39
N SER A 123 2.64 -20.53 15.82
CA SER A 123 2.27 -20.41 17.24
C SER A 123 1.62 -21.66 17.81
N THR A 124 1.09 -22.55 16.95
CA THR A 124 0.46 -23.81 17.38
C THR A 124 1.43 -24.98 17.52
N ASN A 125 2.72 -24.78 17.20
CA ASN A 125 3.73 -25.84 17.11
C ASN A 125 3.41 -26.94 16.08
N LEU A 126 2.54 -26.68 15.10
CA LEU A 126 2.18 -27.62 14.02
C LEU A 126 3.07 -27.46 12.77
N SER A 127 4.24 -26.84 12.91
CA SER A 127 5.13 -26.51 11.79
C SER A 127 5.59 -27.73 10.99
N GLU A 128 5.77 -28.89 11.64
CA GLU A 128 6.16 -30.14 10.96
C GLU A 128 5.04 -30.69 10.08
N GLU A 129 3.78 -30.60 10.55
CA GLU A 129 2.60 -31.05 9.81
C GLU A 129 2.35 -30.17 8.57
N TYR A 130 2.56 -28.86 8.71
CA TYR A 130 2.33 -27.88 7.65
C TYR A 130 3.57 -27.52 6.83
N GLY A 131 4.67 -28.27 6.92
CA GLY A 131 5.95 -27.96 6.27
C GLY A 131 5.84 -27.56 4.78
N PRO A 132 5.19 -28.35 3.91
CA PRO A 132 4.99 -27.98 2.50
C PRO A 132 4.17 -26.69 2.30
N THR A 133 3.15 -26.46 3.13
CA THR A 133 2.34 -25.24 3.10
C THR A 133 3.17 -24.03 3.50
N LEU A 134 3.97 -24.13 4.56
CA LEU A 134 4.89 -23.09 5.01
C LEU A 134 5.97 -22.77 3.97
N CYS A 135 6.47 -23.76 3.24
CA CYS A 135 7.38 -23.54 2.12
C CYS A 135 6.72 -22.72 0.99
N LYS A 136 5.48 -23.04 0.60
CA LYS A 136 4.73 -22.25 -0.40
C LYS A 136 4.47 -20.83 0.10
N ALA A 137 4.05 -20.70 1.35
CA ALA A 137 3.80 -19.40 1.98
C ALA A 137 5.08 -18.54 2.00
N HIS A 138 6.23 -19.12 2.34
CA HIS A 138 7.53 -18.45 2.27
C HIS A 138 7.84 -17.91 0.87
N ASN A 139 7.65 -18.74 -0.16
CA ASN A 139 7.88 -18.34 -1.54
C ASN A 139 6.93 -17.22 -1.97
N PHE A 140 5.68 -17.25 -1.50
CA PHE A 140 4.72 -16.19 -1.72
C PHE A 140 5.13 -14.87 -1.03
N ILE A 141 5.51 -14.90 0.24
CA ILE A 141 6.02 -13.71 0.97
C ILE A 141 7.24 -13.13 0.23
N LYS A 142 8.16 -13.98 -0.20
CA LYS A 142 9.35 -13.59 -0.98
C LYS A 142 9.01 -12.95 -2.32
N ALA A 143 8.05 -13.52 -3.05
CA ALA A 143 7.58 -12.99 -4.32
C ALA A 143 6.84 -11.65 -4.13
N SER A 144 6.15 -11.48 -3.02
CA SER A 144 5.34 -10.29 -2.70
C SER A 144 6.17 -9.07 -2.27
N GLN A 145 7.46 -9.24 -1.98
CA GLN A 145 8.33 -8.13 -1.59
C GLN A 145 8.52 -7.14 -2.75
N VAL A 146 8.29 -5.86 -2.50
CA VAL A 146 8.51 -4.79 -3.49
C VAL A 146 10.00 -4.68 -3.83
N ARG A 147 10.34 -4.73 -5.12
CA ARG A 147 11.73 -4.82 -5.59
C ARG A 147 12.38 -3.49 -5.93
N GLU A 148 11.60 -2.52 -6.36
CA GLU A 148 12.08 -1.22 -6.80
C GLU A 148 11.25 -0.11 -6.16
N ASN A 149 11.86 1.06 -6.01
CA ASN A 149 11.13 2.26 -5.61
C ASN A 149 10.24 2.74 -6.76
N PRO A 150 9.26 3.62 -6.48
CA PRO A 150 8.50 4.26 -7.55
C PRO A 150 9.44 5.04 -8.48
N SER A 151 9.03 5.18 -9.73
CA SER A 151 9.84 5.76 -10.80
C SER A 151 10.17 7.24 -10.54
N GLY A 152 11.30 7.69 -11.10
CA GLY A 152 11.69 9.11 -11.11
C GLY A 152 11.84 9.75 -9.72
N ASN A 153 11.49 11.03 -9.63
CA ASN A 153 11.48 11.78 -8.37
C ASN A 153 10.17 11.54 -7.62
N PHE A 154 10.04 10.35 -7.04
CA PHE A 154 8.81 9.92 -6.37
C PHE A 154 8.42 10.78 -5.17
N THR A 155 9.36 11.48 -4.53
CA THR A 155 9.06 12.43 -3.45
C THR A 155 8.26 13.63 -3.95
N ALA A 156 8.55 14.12 -5.17
CA ALA A 156 7.79 15.22 -5.77
C ALA A 156 6.36 14.80 -6.15
N MET A 157 6.16 13.50 -6.40
CA MET A 157 4.85 12.87 -6.64
C MET A 157 4.20 12.35 -5.35
N TYR A 158 4.67 12.85 -4.20
CA TYR A 158 4.16 12.51 -2.87
C TYR A 158 4.18 11.02 -2.55
N ARG A 159 5.04 10.20 -3.17
CA ARG A 159 5.26 8.79 -2.79
C ARG A 159 6.42 8.66 -1.81
N HIS A 160 6.41 7.59 -1.04
CA HIS A 160 7.49 7.23 -0.12
C HIS A 160 8.30 6.03 -0.66
N ILE A 161 9.49 5.82 -0.12
CA ILE A 161 10.37 4.70 -0.45
C ILE A 161 9.62 3.38 -0.18
N SER A 162 9.58 2.50 -1.19
CA SER A 162 8.85 1.24 -1.16
C SER A 162 9.76 0.02 -1.38
N LYS A 163 10.97 0.20 -1.89
CA LYS A 163 11.90 -0.91 -2.14
C LYS A 163 12.21 -1.69 -0.87
N GLY A 164 11.96 -2.99 -0.90
CA GLY A 164 12.14 -3.91 0.22
C GLY A 164 10.95 -3.97 1.18
N ALA A 165 9.88 -3.21 0.94
CA ALA A 165 8.65 -3.24 1.72
C ALA A 165 7.71 -4.38 1.28
N TRP A 166 6.65 -4.57 2.06
CA TRP A 166 5.47 -5.34 1.66
C TRP A 166 4.25 -4.43 1.58
N THR A 167 3.38 -4.75 0.62
CA THR A 167 2.07 -4.13 0.47
C THR A 167 1.04 -4.95 1.24
N PHE A 168 -0.18 -4.45 1.37
CA PHE A 168 -1.30 -5.22 1.94
C PHE A 168 -1.74 -6.40 1.05
N SER A 169 -1.61 -6.23 -0.26
CA SER A 169 -2.16 -7.13 -1.28
C SER A 169 -1.09 -7.97 -1.96
N THR A 170 -0.55 -7.49 -3.07
CA THR A 170 0.47 -8.16 -3.90
C THR A 170 1.61 -7.19 -4.24
N GLN A 171 2.72 -7.73 -4.76
CA GLN A 171 3.86 -6.92 -5.19
C GLN A 171 3.47 -5.84 -6.22
N ASP A 172 2.59 -6.18 -7.16
CA ASP A 172 2.19 -5.31 -8.27
C ASP A 172 1.50 -4.02 -7.78
N HIS A 173 0.83 -4.06 -6.62
CA HIS A 173 0.19 -2.89 -6.02
C HIS A 173 1.21 -1.78 -5.67
N GLY A 174 2.45 -2.13 -5.32
CA GLY A 174 3.55 -1.19 -5.14
C GLY A 174 3.42 -0.18 -3.98
N TRP A 175 2.27 -0.13 -3.29
CA TRP A 175 2.03 0.69 -2.11
C TRP A 175 2.53 0.00 -0.85
N GLN A 176 3.68 0.46 -0.35
CA GLN A 176 4.20 -0.02 0.92
C GLN A 176 3.24 0.32 2.06
N VAL A 177 3.10 -0.62 2.99
CA VAL A 177 2.38 -0.40 4.25
C VAL A 177 3.29 -0.84 5.40
N SER A 178 3.40 -0.02 6.43
CA SER A 178 4.35 -0.18 7.53
C SER A 178 4.09 -1.47 8.31
N ASP A 179 2.86 -1.71 8.75
CA ASP A 179 2.45 -2.94 9.42
C ASP A 179 2.67 -4.19 8.55
N CYS A 180 2.29 -4.16 7.27
CA CYS A 180 2.48 -5.26 6.33
C CYS A 180 3.97 -5.57 6.14
N THR A 181 4.80 -4.52 6.14
CA THR A 181 6.26 -4.65 6.11
C THR A 181 6.79 -5.26 7.40
N ALA A 182 6.16 -4.97 8.55
CA ALA A 182 6.54 -5.51 9.85
C ALA A 182 6.30 -7.00 9.87
N GLU A 183 5.08 -7.41 9.47
CA GLU A 183 4.68 -8.81 9.45
C GLU A 183 5.48 -9.59 8.40
N GLY A 184 5.69 -9.03 7.20
CA GLY A 184 6.58 -9.62 6.20
C GLY A 184 7.99 -9.87 6.72
N LEU A 185 8.56 -8.92 7.48
CA LEU A 185 9.89 -9.08 8.08
C LEU A 185 9.90 -10.11 9.22
N LYS A 186 8.84 -10.16 10.03
CA LYS A 186 8.66 -11.14 11.11
C LYS A 186 8.60 -12.56 10.54
N GLU A 187 7.84 -12.77 9.48
CA GLU A 187 7.71 -14.08 8.84
C GLU A 187 9.02 -14.56 8.27
N ILE A 188 9.75 -13.68 7.57
CA ILE A 188 11.08 -14.02 7.06
C ILE A 188 11.98 -14.49 8.20
N ARG A 189 12.00 -13.76 9.32
CA ARG A 189 12.82 -14.12 10.48
C ARG A 189 12.37 -15.45 11.11
N ALA A 190 11.07 -15.67 11.25
CA ALA A 190 10.51 -16.86 11.87
C ALA A 190 10.81 -18.11 11.03
N LEU A 191 10.57 -18.03 9.72
CA LEU A 191 10.83 -19.10 8.76
C LEU A 191 12.32 -19.41 8.64
N PHE A 192 13.20 -18.41 8.75
CA PHE A 192 14.64 -18.66 8.81
C PHE A 192 15.08 -19.46 10.04
N LYS A 193 14.44 -19.28 11.20
CA LYS A 193 14.73 -20.10 12.39
C LYS A 193 14.28 -21.55 12.21
N LEU A 194 13.17 -21.77 11.52
CA LEU A 194 12.66 -23.12 11.22
C LEU A 194 13.59 -23.90 10.29
N LYS A 195 14.29 -23.24 9.35
CA LYS A 195 15.32 -23.88 8.52
C LYS A 195 16.40 -24.57 9.37
N THR A 196 16.71 -24.04 10.55
CA THR A 196 17.69 -24.64 11.47
C THR A 196 17.15 -25.87 12.21
N ILE A 197 15.82 -26.05 12.22
CA ILE A 197 15.12 -27.06 13.04
C ILE A 197 14.52 -28.17 12.16
N MET A 198 14.07 -27.87 10.94
CA MET A 198 13.39 -28.83 10.06
C MET A 198 14.36 -29.63 9.17
N VAL A 199 14.18 -30.96 9.13
CA VAL A 199 14.99 -31.92 8.35
C VAL A 199 14.64 -31.87 6.85
N GLU A 200 15.70 -31.85 6.02
CA GLU A 200 15.84 -32.02 4.56
C GLU A 200 14.80 -31.41 3.60
N VAL A 201 13.50 -31.63 3.76
CA VAL A 201 12.45 -31.22 2.79
C VAL A 201 12.12 -29.73 2.87
N ALA A 202 12.23 -29.12 4.05
CA ALA A 202 11.95 -27.69 4.23
C ALA A 202 13.20 -26.81 4.10
N ALA A 203 14.40 -27.37 4.35
CA ALA A 203 15.63 -26.60 4.41
C ALA A 203 16.03 -25.99 3.05
N GLU A 204 15.76 -26.68 1.95
CA GLU A 204 16.02 -26.20 0.59
C GLU A 204 15.12 -25.03 0.19
N CYS A 205 13.88 -24.96 0.68
CA CYS A 205 12.92 -23.89 0.37
C CYS A 205 13.35 -22.51 0.90
N PHE A 206 14.08 -22.47 2.02
CA PHE A 206 14.42 -21.23 2.72
C PHE A 206 15.78 -20.66 2.27
N ASP A 207 15.97 -20.41 0.97
CA ASP A 207 17.18 -19.81 0.43
C ASP A 207 17.26 -18.28 0.67
N LYS A 208 18.38 -17.86 1.28
CA LYS A 208 18.73 -16.48 1.66
C LYS A 208 19.00 -15.57 0.46
N SER A 209 19.33 -16.12 -0.71
CA SER A 209 20.02 -15.39 -1.79
C SER A 209 19.24 -14.25 -2.48
N LYS A 210 17.96 -14.00 -2.14
CA LYS A 210 17.12 -13.04 -2.91
C LYS A 210 16.18 -12.13 -2.09
N PHE A 211 16.34 -12.01 -0.78
CA PHE A 211 15.56 -11.01 -0.02
C PHE A 211 16.26 -9.66 0.00
N LEU A 212 15.52 -8.60 -0.33
CA LEU A 212 16.00 -7.23 -0.11
C LEU A 212 15.89 -6.89 1.40
N ARG A 213 16.85 -6.16 1.95
CA ARG A 213 16.80 -5.74 3.35
C ARG A 213 15.73 -4.66 3.53
N GLY A 214 14.56 -5.02 4.08
CA GLY A 214 13.44 -4.11 4.33
C GLY A 214 13.66 -3.07 5.43
N THR A 215 14.79 -3.12 6.15
CA THR A 215 15.12 -2.20 7.26
C THR A 215 15.27 -0.74 6.82
N GLY A 216 15.62 -0.50 5.56
CA GLY A 216 15.78 0.87 5.03
C GLY A 216 14.48 1.67 4.94
N VAL A 217 13.33 1.01 4.84
CA VAL A 217 12.00 1.65 4.84
C VAL A 217 11.64 2.09 6.26
N TRP A 218 11.86 1.23 7.25
CA TRP A 218 11.61 1.50 8.67
C TRP A 218 12.44 2.63 9.24
N ILE A 219 13.74 2.67 8.92
CA ILE A 219 14.65 3.71 9.41
C ILE A 219 14.28 5.10 8.87
N LYS A 220 13.55 5.17 7.74
CA LYS A 220 13.16 6.42 7.08
C LYS A 220 11.71 6.84 7.32
N LEU A 221 10.87 5.98 7.89
CA LEU A 221 9.60 6.40 8.47
C LEU A 221 9.93 7.19 9.75
N PRO A 222 9.50 8.46 9.89
CA PRO A 222 9.88 9.29 11.03
C PRO A 222 9.41 8.67 12.34
N VAL A 223 10.39 8.32 13.19
CA VAL A 223 10.18 7.97 14.59
C VAL A 223 10.02 9.28 15.36
N LEU A 224 8.78 9.74 15.51
CA LEU A 224 8.49 10.85 16.42
C LEU A 224 8.49 10.33 17.87
N SER A 225 9.10 11.11 18.75
CA SER A 225 9.58 10.68 20.06
C SER A 225 8.48 10.30 21.05
N THR A 226 8.87 9.46 22.02
CA THR A 226 8.18 9.05 23.27
C THR A 226 6.83 8.33 23.17
N ASP A 227 6.10 8.45 22.05
CA ASP A 227 4.96 7.60 21.68
C ASP A 227 5.13 7.18 20.22
N VAL A 228 5.63 5.96 19.97
CA VAL A 228 5.96 5.49 18.61
C VAL A 228 4.67 5.21 17.83
N ILE A 229 4.19 6.21 17.09
CA ILE A 229 3.10 6.08 16.12
C ILE A 229 3.70 5.89 14.73
N ILE A 230 3.39 4.75 14.10
CA ILE A 230 3.82 4.42 12.75
C ILE A 230 2.57 4.43 11.87
N ASN A 231 2.50 5.40 10.96
CA ASN A 231 1.38 5.51 10.02
C ASN A 231 1.45 4.41 8.95
N THR A 232 0.29 4.10 8.35
CA THR A 232 0.10 2.96 7.44
C THR A 232 0.97 3.06 6.19
N ALA A 233 0.76 4.05 5.32
CA ALA A 233 1.50 4.13 4.03
C ALA A 233 2.53 5.28 3.98
N GLN A 234 2.27 6.36 4.71
CA GLN A 234 3.07 7.60 4.69
C GLN A 234 3.02 8.28 6.05
N PRO A 235 4.07 9.03 6.45
CA PRO A 235 4.01 9.80 7.68
C PRO A 235 3.02 10.97 7.55
N CYS A 236 1.92 10.91 8.30
CA CYS A 236 1.06 12.05 8.59
C CYS A 236 1.57 12.80 9.82
N THR A 237 1.51 14.13 9.78
CA THR A 237 1.55 15.02 10.95
C THR A 237 0.29 14.91 11.83
N VAL A 238 -0.59 13.94 11.56
CA VAL A 238 -1.87 13.73 12.26
C VAL A 238 -1.98 12.25 12.67
N PHE A 239 -2.23 12.07 13.97
CA PHE A 239 -2.07 10.86 14.78
C PHE A 239 -2.93 9.68 14.30
N SER A 240 -2.32 8.49 14.16
CA SER A 240 -3.02 7.20 14.21
C SER A 240 -2.52 6.40 15.42
N TYR A 241 -3.37 6.20 16.43
CA TYR A 241 -2.98 5.54 17.68
C TYR A 241 -2.98 4.02 17.52
N PHE A 242 -1.82 3.37 17.65
CA PHE A 242 -1.74 1.96 18.06
C PHE A 242 -0.50 1.75 18.94
N GLN A 243 -0.73 1.49 20.24
CA GLN A 243 0.33 1.08 21.16
C GLN A 243 0.75 -0.36 20.85
N LEU A 244 1.98 -0.56 20.41
CA LEU A 244 2.65 -1.86 20.40
C LEU A 244 3.57 -1.94 21.62
N PRO A 245 3.18 -2.59 22.74
CA PRO A 245 4.11 -2.84 23.82
C PRO A 245 5.06 -3.98 23.40
N HIS A 246 6.36 -3.75 23.58
CA HIS A 246 7.45 -4.73 23.55
C HIS A 246 8.02 -5.20 22.20
N PHE A 247 8.33 -4.28 21.29
CA PHE A 247 9.23 -4.58 20.17
C PHE A 247 10.58 -3.89 20.32
N LEU A 248 11.60 -4.73 20.61
CA LEU A 248 13.05 -4.44 20.56
C LEU A 248 13.61 -3.61 21.74
N THR A 249 14.30 -4.29 22.66
CA THR A 249 15.16 -3.62 23.64
C THR A 249 16.33 -2.93 22.93
N VAL A 250 16.72 -1.73 23.38
CA VAL A 250 17.84 -0.89 22.89
C VAL A 250 19.11 -1.65 22.46
N PRO A 251 19.55 -2.75 23.12
CA PRO A 251 20.71 -3.52 22.66
C PRO A 251 20.54 -4.19 21.28
N GLN A 252 19.31 -4.51 20.86
CA GLN A 252 19.05 -5.15 19.56
C GLN A 252 19.16 -4.16 18.38
N LEU A 253 18.99 -2.86 18.63
CA LEU A 253 19.22 -1.80 17.64
C LEU A 253 20.72 -1.56 17.41
N GLN A 254 21.55 -1.68 18.44
CA GLN A 254 23.01 -1.51 18.29
C GLN A 254 23.67 -2.62 17.47
N LEU A 255 23.19 -3.86 17.55
CA LEU A 255 23.72 -4.95 16.72
C LEU A 255 23.39 -4.77 15.22
N ILE A 256 22.32 -4.04 14.90
CA ILE A 256 21.90 -3.75 13.52
C ILE A 256 22.73 -2.61 12.91
N LEU A 257 23.19 -1.66 13.74
CA LEU A 257 24.03 -0.54 13.30
C LEU A 257 25.51 -0.93 13.08
N MET A 258 25.98 -2.03 13.68
CA MET A 258 27.38 -2.47 13.55
C MET A 258 27.72 -3.18 12.22
N TYR A 259 26.76 -3.43 11.34
CA TYR A 259 26.98 -4.11 10.05
C TYR A 259 26.60 -3.26 8.82
N ASN A 260 26.76 -1.94 8.92
CA ASN A 260 26.84 -1.06 7.75
C ASN A 260 28.25 -1.08 7.14
#